data_AF-A0A1H9KJI2-F1
#
_entry.id   AF-A0A1H9KJI2-F1
#
_cell.length_a   1.000
_cell.length_b   1.000
_cell.length_c   1.000
_cell.angle_alpha   90.00
_cell.angle_beta   90.00
_cell.angle_gamma   90.00
#
_symmetry.space_group_name_H-M   'P 1'
#
loop_
_entity.id
_entity.type
_entity.pdbx_description
1 polymer ?
#
loop_
_entity_poly.entity_id
_entity_poly.type
_entity_poly.pdbx_seq_one_letter_code
_entity_poly.pdbx_strand_id
1 'polypeptide(L)'
;MLPLLSRFLLHALVCVAFPFILSLGFDLYRQHVGQPMARGVSVGLATMLVFYAFVLFNLLMVAIPRAAVRYWLALVLVLLVLAFFNTLHPLRALGFALLCGGLCAVAIAMTPLVTSLLHQCRR
;
A
#
# COMPACT_ATOMS: atom_id res chain seq x y z
N MET A 1 -5.36 -14.64 -19.81
CA MET A 1 -6.21 -14.34 -18.63
C MET A 1 -5.52 -14.60 -17.29
N LEU A 2 -4.77 -15.69 -17.11
CA LEU A 2 -4.03 -15.99 -15.86
C LEU A 2 -3.17 -14.85 -15.28
N PRO A 3 -2.36 -14.10 -16.06
CA PRO A 3 -1.52 -13.04 -15.48
C PRO A 3 -2.33 -11.85 -14.95
N LEU A 4 -3.54 -11.63 -15.46
CA LEU A 4 -4.41 -10.55 -15.02
C LEU A 4 -5.08 -10.90 -13.69
N LEU A 5 -5.48 -12.17 -13.54
CA LEU A 5 -6.02 -12.73 -12.30
C LEU A 5 -4.99 -12.70 -11.17
N SER A 6 -3.73 -13.10 -11.43
CA SER A 6 -2.68 -13.10 -10.40
C SER A 6 -2.39 -11.69 -9.87
N ARG A 7 -2.38 -10.71 -10.77
CA ARG A 7 -2.20 -9.29 -10.45
C ARG A 7 -3.35 -8.78 -9.60
N PHE A 8 -4.58 -9.10 -9.97
CA PHE A 8 -5.75 -8.72 -9.21
C PHE A 8 -5.71 -9.32 -7.80
N LEU A 9 -5.41 -10.62 -7.68
CA LEU A 9 -5.32 -11.30 -6.38
C LEU A 9 -4.24 -10.69 -5.49
N LEU A 10 -3.05 -10.40 -6.03
CA LEU A 10 -1.97 -9.77 -5.26
C LEU A 10 -2.32 -8.36 -4.82
N HIS A 11 -2.83 -7.51 -5.72
CA HIS A 11 -3.21 -6.15 -5.36
C HIS A 11 -4.39 -6.12 -4.39
N ALA A 12 -5.37 -7.02 -4.53
CA ALA A 12 -6.47 -7.18 -3.59
C ALA A 12 -5.98 -7.64 -2.21
N LEU A 13 -5.10 -8.65 -2.16
CA LEU A 13 -4.48 -9.13 -0.92
C LEU A 13 -3.75 -7.99 -0.20
N VAL A 14 -3.00 -7.19 -0.96
CA VAL A 14 -2.21 -6.07 -0.46
C VAL A 14 -3.12 -4.94 0.04
N CYS A 15 -4.24 -4.64 -0.64
CA CYS A 15 -5.26 -3.73 -0.13
C CYS A 15 -5.89 -4.22 1.18
N VAL A 16 -6.12 -5.53 1.34
CA VAL A 16 -6.64 -6.10 2.60
C VAL A 16 -5.56 -6.09 3.68
N ALA A 17 -4.30 -6.35 3.34
CA ALA A 17 -3.19 -6.36 4.30
C ALA A 17 -2.88 -4.96 4.86
N PHE A 18 -3.12 -3.90 4.09
CA PHE A 18 -2.85 -2.53 4.50
C PHE A 18 -3.45 -2.14 5.86
N PRO A 19 -4.76 -2.27 6.14
CA PRO A 19 -5.34 -1.92 7.44
C PRO A 19 -4.80 -2.79 8.59
N PHE A 20 -4.47 -4.06 8.34
CA PHE A 20 -3.88 -4.94 9.35
C PHE A 20 -2.47 -4.50 9.73
N ILE A 21 -1.60 -4.29 8.73
CA ILE A 21 -0.21 -3.85 8.97
C ILE A 21 -0.20 -2.46 9.60
N LEU A 22 -1.11 -1.57 9.18
CA LEU A 22 -1.25 -0.26 9.77
C LEU A 22 -1.65 -0.35 11.26
N SER A 23 -2.60 -1.21 11.59
CA SER A 23 -3.03 -1.43 12.98
C SER A 23 -1.90 -2.00 13.83
N LEU A 24 -1.17 -3.00 13.31
CA LEU A 24 0.05 -3.54 13.91
C LEU A 24 1.12 -2.47 14.15
N GLY A 25 1.34 -1.59 13.18
CA GLY A 25 2.27 -0.47 13.32
C GLY A 25 1.86 0.51 14.43
N PHE A 26 0.56 0.77 14.57
CA PHE A 26 0.05 1.59 15.67
C PHE A 26 0.20 0.92 17.03
N ASP A 27 -0.05 -0.40 17.14
CA ASP A 27 0.13 -1.14 18.38
C ASP A 27 1.60 -1.20 18.81
N LEU A 28 2.51 -1.48 17.87
CA LEU A 28 3.96 -1.46 18.11
C LEU A 28 4.45 -0.09 18.55
N TYR A 29 3.98 0.98 17.89
CA TYR A 29 4.31 2.36 18.26
C TYR A 29 3.83 2.67 19.68
N ARG A 30 2.63 2.22 20.04
CA ARG A 30 2.05 2.41 21.36
C ARG A 30 2.85 1.71 22.46
N GLN A 31 3.40 0.52 22.16
CA GLN A 31 4.21 -0.26 23.09
C GLN A 31 5.61 0.34 23.32
N HIS A 32 6.24 0.93 22.30
CA HIS A 32 7.63 1.39 22.38
C HIS A 32 7.81 2.89 22.64
N VAL A 33 6.86 3.73 22.22
CA VAL A 33 7.00 5.20 22.27
C VAL A 33 5.97 5.85 23.21
N GLY A 34 4.82 5.22 23.41
CA GLY A 34 3.73 5.72 24.26
C GLY A 34 2.45 6.05 23.48
N GLN A 35 1.41 6.52 24.18
CA GLN A 35 0.13 6.82 23.54
C GLN A 35 0.26 8.06 22.62
N PRO A 36 -0.17 7.97 21.34
CA PRO A 36 -0.17 9.13 20.46
C PRO A 36 -1.04 10.26 21.04
N MET A 37 -0.46 11.45 21.24
CA MET A 37 -1.12 12.62 21.88
C MET A 37 -2.34 13.18 21.12
N ALA A 38 -2.59 12.77 19.87
CA ALA A 38 -3.70 13.28 19.07
C ALA A 38 -4.51 12.14 18.44
N ARG A 39 -5.62 11.75 19.07
CA ARG A 39 -6.69 10.93 18.47
C ARG A 39 -7.90 11.81 18.16
N GLY A 40 -7.76 12.72 17.20
CA GLY A 40 -8.87 13.51 16.68
C GLY A 40 -9.58 12.80 15.52
N VAL A 41 -10.85 13.14 15.27
CA VAL A 41 -11.62 12.68 14.09
C VAL A 41 -10.87 12.96 12.77
N SER A 42 -10.11 14.05 12.73
CA SER A 42 -9.22 14.42 11.61
C SER A 42 -8.15 13.36 11.30
N VAL A 43 -7.65 12.65 12.30
CA VAL A 43 -6.65 11.59 12.15
C VAL A 43 -7.28 10.38 11.47
N GLY A 44 -8.47 9.97 11.90
CA GLY A 44 -9.21 8.86 11.29
C GLY A 44 -9.56 9.16 9.82
N LEU A 45 -10.06 10.36 9.54
CA LEU A 45 -10.39 10.80 8.18
C LEU A 45 -9.18 10.82 7.24
N ALA A 46 -8.04 11.33 7.70
CA ALA A 46 -6.82 11.32 6.89
C ALA A 46 -6.34 9.89 6.59
N THR A 47 -6.56 8.96 7.51
CA THR A 47 -6.20 7.54 7.34
C THR A 47 -7.11 6.85 6.33
N MET A 48 -8.42 7.12 6.38
CA MET A 48 -9.37 6.66 5.36
C MET A 48 -9.05 7.23 3.98
N LEU A 49 -8.70 8.52 3.88
CA LEU A 49 -8.34 9.14 2.60
C LEU A 49 -7.12 8.47 1.97
N VAL A 50 -6.07 8.20 2.75
CA VAL A 50 -4.88 7.47 2.27
C VAL A 50 -5.26 6.06 1.83
N PHE A 51 -6.13 5.37 2.59
CA PHE A 51 -6.59 4.04 2.20
C PHE A 51 -7.37 4.04 0.89
N TYR A 52 -8.30 4.98 0.69
CA TYR A 52 -9.05 5.09 -0.57
C TYR A 52 -8.13 5.44 -1.75
N ALA A 53 -7.17 6.34 -1.55
CA ALA A 53 -6.15 6.63 -2.56
C ALA A 53 -5.33 5.38 -2.88
N PHE A 54 -4.90 4.63 -1.86
CA PHE A 54 -4.17 3.38 -2.04
C PHE A 54 -4.95 2.36 -2.86
N VAL A 55 -6.23 2.13 -2.53
CA VAL A 55 -7.11 1.21 -3.26
C VAL A 55 -7.30 1.67 -4.71
N LEU A 56 -7.54 2.96 -4.94
CA LEU A 56 -7.73 3.54 -6.28
C LEU A 56 -6.46 3.35 -7.14
N PHE A 57 -5.29 3.65 -6.60
CA PHE A 57 -4.02 3.49 -7.31
C PHE A 57 -3.71 2.02 -7.58
N ASN A 58 -3.99 1.11 -6.64
CA ASN A 58 -3.83 -0.33 -6.88
C ASN A 58 -4.79 -0.84 -7.97
N LEU A 59 -6.03 -0.33 -8.01
CA LEU A 59 -6.99 -0.66 -9.08
C LEU A 59 -6.48 -0.19 -10.46
N LEU A 60 -5.93 1.03 -10.54
CA LEU A 60 -5.26 1.52 -11.75
C LEU A 60 -4.07 0.64 -12.14
N MET A 61 -3.26 0.22 -11.18
CA MET A 61 -2.09 -0.66 -11.43
C MET A 61 -2.50 -2.03 -11.98
N VAL A 62 -3.64 -2.58 -11.56
CA VAL A 62 -4.17 -3.83 -12.12
C VAL A 62 -4.48 -3.66 -13.60
N ALA A 63 -5.13 -2.55 -13.98
CA ALA A 63 -5.54 -2.28 -15.37
C ALA A 63 -4.33 -2.10 -16.32
N ILE A 64 -3.20 -1.62 -15.81
CA ILE A 64 -2.03 -1.31 -16.63
C ILE A 64 -1.08 -2.51 -16.71
N PRO A 65 -0.79 -3.06 -17.91
CA PRO A 65 0.05 -4.25 -18.03
C PRO A 65 1.55 -3.99 -17.88
N ARG A 66 2.01 -2.74 -18.04
CA ARG A 66 3.43 -2.36 -17.99
C ARG A 66 3.94 -2.20 -16.55
N ALA A 67 4.96 -2.97 -16.18
CA ALA A 67 5.57 -2.92 -14.84
C ALA A 67 6.20 -1.55 -14.51
N ALA A 68 6.85 -0.90 -15.48
CA ALA A 68 7.46 0.41 -15.28
C ALA A 68 6.44 1.49 -14.89
N VAL A 69 5.24 1.46 -15.48
CA VAL A 69 4.16 2.40 -15.18
C VAL A 69 3.62 2.17 -13.76
N ARG A 70 3.63 0.93 -13.27
CA ARG A 70 3.21 0.61 -11.89
C ARG A 70 4.19 1.12 -10.86
N TYR A 71 5.49 1.02 -11.13
CA TYR A 71 6.51 1.64 -10.28
C TYR A 71 6.35 3.16 -10.25
N TRP A 72 6.09 3.79 -11.39
CA TRP A 72 5.77 5.23 -11.44
C TRP A 72 4.51 5.58 -10.65
N LEU A 73 3.42 4.82 -10.77
CA LEU A 73 2.21 5.06 -9.97
C LEU A 73 2.46 4.88 -8.47
N ALA A 74 3.26 3.89 -8.08
CA ALA A 74 3.60 3.65 -6.67
C ALA A 74 4.42 4.82 -6.12
N LEU A 75 5.38 5.31 -6.90
CA LEU A 75 6.21 6.45 -6.55
C LEU A 75 5.37 7.73 -6.44
N VAL A 76 4.45 7.97 -7.38
CA VAL A 76 3.50 9.08 -7.34
C VAL A 76 2.64 9.01 -6.07
N LEU A 77 2.09 7.84 -5.74
CA LEU A 77 1.28 7.65 -4.53
C LEU A 77 2.08 7.97 -3.27
N VAL A 78 3.34 7.49 -3.19
CA VAL A 78 4.26 7.76 -2.08
C VAL A 78 4.55 9.25 -1.95
N LEU A 79 4.87 9.93 -3.05
CA LEU A 79 5.10 11.37 -3.06
C LEU A 79 3.86 12.17 -2.66
N LEU A 80 2.68 11.73 -3.10
CA LEU A 80 1.40 12.38 -2.80
C LEU A 80 1.05 12.24 -1.31
N VAL A 81 1.27 11.05 -0.74
CA VAL A 81 1.15 10.81 0.71
C VAL A 81 2.17 11.63 1.50
N LEU A 82 3.42 11.72 1.03
CA LEU A 82 4.44 12.58 1.64
C LEU A 82 4.00 14.04 1.62
N ALA A 83 3.65 14.58 0.45
CA ALA A 83 3.27 15.98 0.28
C ALA A 83 2.05 16.33 1.13
N PHE A 84 1.08 15.42 1.26
CA PHE A 84 -0.13 15.65 2.04
C PHE A 84 0.12 15.67 3.56
N PHE A 85 1.04 14.85 4.07
CA PHE A 85 1.32 14.75 5.51
C PHE A 85 2.53 15.54 6.00
N ASN A 86 3.48 15.91 5.12
CA ASN A 86 4.74 16.55 5.49
C ASN A 86 4.54 17.92 6.17
N THR A 87 3.48 18.65 5.83
CA THR A 87 3.19 19.97 6.42
C THR A 87 2.71 19.92 7.87
N LEU A 88 2.23 18.77 8.36
CA LEU A 88 1.57 18.69 9.68
C LEU A 88 2.10 17.56 10.58
N HIS A 89 2.47 16.40 10.04
CA HIS A 89 2.90 15.24 10.82
C HIS A 89 3.96 14.38 10.10
N PRO A 90 5.25 14.77 10.13
CA PRO A 90 6.31 14.14 9.32
C PRO A 90 6.54 12.66 9.67
N LEU A 91 6.42 12.26 10.94
CA LEU A 91 6.54 10.86 11.36
C LEU A 91 5.42 9.97 10.78
N ARG A 92 4.19 10.51 10.66
CA ARG A 92 3.07 9.79 10.03
C ARG A 92 3.26 9.70 8.52
N ALA A 93 3.73 10.77 7.89
CA ALA A 93 4.03 10.81 6.45
C ALA A 93 4.96 9.65 6.06
N LEU A 94 6.07 9.50 6.79
CA LEU A 94 7.06 8.46 6.55
C LEU A 94 6.49 7.05 6.76
N GLY A 95 5.74 6.81 7.84
CA GLY A 95 5.12 5.51 8.10
C GLY A 95 4.13 5.09 7.00
N PHE A 96 3.21 5.99 6.61
CA PHE A 96 2.24 5.72 5.56
C PHE A 96 2.89 5.55 4.18
N ALA A 97 3.93 6.33 3.90
CA ALA A 97 4.67 6.25 2.66
C ALA A 97 5.49 4.97 2.53
N LEU A 98 6.17 4.57 3.61
CA LEU A 98 6.93 3.32 3.65
C LEU A 98 5.99 2.12 3.53
N LEU A 99 4.82 2.16 4.19
CA LEU A 99 3.78 1.15 4.05
C LEU A 99 3.23 1.10 2.62
N CYS A 100 2.74 2.21 2.07
CA CYS A 100 2.19 2.24 0.72
C CYS A 100 3.23 1.80 -0.33
N GLY A 101 4.42 2.37 -0.27
CA GLY A 101 5.51 2.07 -1.20
C GLY A 101 6.00 0.63 -1.07
N GLY A 102 6.19 0.15 0.16
CA GLY A 102 6.62 -1.21 0.45
C GLY A 102 5.62 -2.26 -0.01
N LEU A 103 4.34 -2.07 0.32
CA LEU A 103 3.26 -2.96 -0.10
C LEU A 103 3.12 -3.00 -1.63
N CYS A 104 3.19 -1.85 -2.31
CA CYS A 104 3.18 -1.79 -3.77
C CYS A 104 4.42 -2.44 -4.39
N ALA A 105 5.61 -2.22 -3.84
CA ALA A 105 6.85 -2.83 -4.32
C ALA A 105 6.82 -4.36 -4.19
N VAL A 106 6.35 -4.87 -3.05
CA VAL A 106 6.17 -6.31 -2.82
C VAL A 106 5.14 -6.89 -3.80
N ALA A 107 4.01 -6.20 -4.04
CA ALA A 107 3.02 -6.65 -5.02
C ALA A 107 3.61 -6.78 -6.43
N ILE A 108 4.40 -5.79 -6.85
CA ILE A 108 5.03 -5.78 -8.18
C ILE A 108 6.11 -6.86 -8.27
N ALA A 109 6.94 -7.03 -7.25
CA ALA A 109 8.00 -8.05 -7.20
C ALA A 109 7.44 -9.49 -7.15
N MET A 110 6.32 -9.70 -6.46
CA MET A 110 5.66 -11.01 -6.36
C MET A 110 4.86 -11.37 -7.61
N THR A 111 4.46 -10.39 -8.43
CA THR A 111 3.71 -10.62 -9.67
C THR A 111 4.34 -11.67 -10.58
N PRO A 112 5.63 -11.57 -11.00
CA PRO A 112 6.27 -12.57 -11.86
C PRO A 112 6.37 -13.95 -11.20
N LEU A 113 6.67 -13.99 -9.90
CA LEU A 113 6.77 -15.20 -9.07
C LEU A 113 5.45 -15.98 -9.04
N VAL A 114 4.33 -15.30 -8.80
CA VAL A 114 2.99 -15.92 -8.77
C VAL A 114 2.57 -16.40 -10.16
N THR A 115 2.90 -15.66 -11.24
CA THR A 115 2.66 -16.18 -12.61
C THR A 115 3.46 -17.44 -12.91
N SER A 116 4.70 -17.54 -12.42
CA SER A 116 5.52 -18.74 -12.60
C SER A 116 4.95 -19.94 -11.84
N LEU A 117 4.52 -19.74 -10.59
CA LEU A 117 3.89 -20.77 -9.77
C LEU A 117 2.57 -21.26 -10.38
N LEU A 118 1.73 -20.34 -10.89
CA LEU A 118 0.50 -20.70 -11.59
C LEU A 118 0.74 -21.48 -12.88
N HIS A 119 1.85 -21.20 -13.59
CA HIS A 119 2.24 -22.00 -14.75
C HIS A 119 2.71 -23.40 -14.37
N GLN A 120 3.35 -23.55 -13.21
CA GLN A 120 3.85 -24.83 -12.71
C GLN A 120 2.74 -25.72 -12.16
N CYS A 121 1.73 -25.17 -11.47
CA CYS A 121 0.53 -25.91 -11.04
C CYS A 121 -0.41 -26.30 -12.17
N ARG A 122 -0.27 -25.70 -13.37
CA ARG A 122 -1.11 -26.02 -14.54
C ARG A 122 -0.47 -27.07 -15.47
N ARG A 123 0.78 -27.45 -15.25
CA ARG A 123 1.42 -28.60 -15.90
C ARG A 123 1.12 -29.87 -15.11
#